data_AF-A0A967NFE2-F1
#
_entry.id   AF-A0A967NFE2-F1
#
_cell.length_a   1.000
_cell.length_b   1.000
_cell.length_c   1.000
_cell.angle_alpha   90.00
_cell.angle_beta   90.00
_cell.angle_gamma   90.00
#
_symmetry.space_group_name_H-M   'P 1'
#
loop_
_entity.id
_entity.type
_entity.pdbx_description
1 polymer ?
#
loop_
_entity_poly.entity_id
_entity_poly.type
_entity_poly.pdbx_seq_one_letter_code
_entity_poly.pdbx_strand_id
1 'polypeptide(L)' 'PLLLITGELNAALTKAFPELLKEVRGLVGERRVTIVFDRGGWSPKLFRTIIKEGFDILTYRKAKGRRIDERRFVRRRT' A
#
# COMPACT_ATOMS: atom_id res chain seq x y z
N PRO A 1 0.36 13.50 -12.02
CA PRO A 1 -0.28 12.34 -12.69
C PRO A 1 -1.33 11.72 -11.77
N LEU A 2 -2.56 11.58 -12.28
CA LEU A 2 -3.67 10.92 -11.59
C LEU A 2 -3.88 9.54 -12.23
N LEU A 3 -3.83 8.47 -11.44
CA LEU A 3 -4.17 7.12 -11.90
C LEU A 3 -5.57 6.78 -11.39
N LEU A 4 -6.56 6.77 -12.30
CA LEU A 4 -7.91 6.34 -12.02
C LEU A 4 -8.05 4.87 -12.45
N ILE A 5 -8.41 4.00 -11.50
CA ILE A 5 -8.64 2.58 -11.77
C ILE A 5 -10.14 2.36 -11.74
N THR A 6 -10.70 2.03 -12.90
CA THR A 6 -12.10 1.64 -13.04
C THR A 6 -12.15 0.11 -13.16
N GLY A 7 -12.74 -0.57 -12.18
CA GLY A 7 -12.95 -2.01 -12.22
C GLY A 7 -14.25 -2.38 -11.52
N GLU A 8 -14.83 -3.54 -11.85
CA GLU A 8 -16.02 -4.02 -11.15
C GLU A 8 -15.72 -4.22 -9.67
N LEU A 9 -16.48 -3.53 -8.82
CA LEU A 9 -16.31 -3.43 -7.35
C LEU A 9 -16.27 -4.80 -6.62
N ASN A 10 -16.67 -5.86 -7.32
CA ASN A 10 -16.96 -7.18 -6.77
C ASN A 10 -15.76 -8.15 -6.83
N ALA A 11 -14.75 -7.86 -7.66
CA ALA A 11 -13.45 -8.50 -7.52
C ALA A 11 -12.72 -7.77 -6.39
N ALA A 12 -12.70 -8.37 -5.19
CA ALA A 12 -12.01 -7.82 -4.03
C ALA A 12 -10.69 -7.16 -4.45
N LEU A 13 -10.48 -5.87 -4.16
CA LEU A 13 -9.31 -5.07 -4.54
C LEU A 13 -7.99 -5.86 -4.43
N THR A 14 -7.90 -6.71 -3.41
CA THR A 14 -6.80 -7.66 -3.18
C THR A 14 -6.40 -8.53 -4.37
N LYS A 15 -7.32 -8.86 -5.28
CA LYS A 15 -7.08 -9.64 -6.51
C LYS A 15 -6.54 -8.78 -7.66
N ALA A 16 -7.00 -7.54 -7.78
CA ALA A 16 -6.57 -6.62 -8.85
C ALA A 16 -5.24 -5.93 -8.54
N PHE A 17 -4.89 -5.83 -7.26
CA PHE A 17 -3.70 -5.12 -6.80
C PHE A 17 -2.37 -5.59 -7.43
N PRO A 18 -2.07 -6.90 -7.58
CA PRO A 18 -0.80 -7.32 -8.16
C PRO A 18 -0.56 -6.80 -9.58
N GLU A 19 -1.57 -6.84 -10.46
CA GLU A 19 -1.43 -6.32 -11.82
C GLU A 19 -1.30 -4.79 -11.82
N LEU A 20 -2.07 -4.11 -10.97
CA LEU A 20 -1.92 -2.67 -10.76
C LEU A 20 -0.49 -2.29 -10.34
N LEU A 21 0.12 -3.03 -9.41
CA LEU A 21 1.49 -2.74 -8.96
C LEU A 21 2.49 -2.83 -10.11
N LYS A 22 2.32 -3.78 -11.03
CA LYS A 22 3.16 -3.90 -12.23
C LYS A 22 2.98 -2.71 -13.16
N GLU A 23 1.75 -2.27 -13.40
CA GLU A 23 1.47 -1.09 -14.22
C GLU A 23 2.08 0.18 -13.62
N VAL A 24 1.90 0.38 -12.31
CA VAL A 24 2.54 1.48 -11.58
C VAL A 24 4.05 1.41 -11.74
N ARG A 25 4.65 0.21 -11.60
CA ARG A 25 6.10 0.02 -11.76
C ARG A 25 6.57 0.36 -13.18
N GLY A 26 5.83 -0.05 -14.21
CA GLY A 26 6.13 0.29 -15.60
C GLY A 26 6.12 1.80 -15.86
N LEU A 27 5.21 2.53 -15.21
CA LEU A 27 5.11 3.99 -15.34
C LEU A 27 6.16 4.75 -14.52
N VAL A 28 6.48 4.26 -13.32
CA VAL A 28 7.36 4.98 -12.39
C VAL A 28 8.83 4.56 -12.45
N GLY A 29 9.12 3.40 -13.05
CA GLY A 29 10.45 2.79 -13.02
C GLY A 29 10.89 2.49 -11.59
N GLU A 30 12.19 2.63 -11.31
CA GLU A 30 12.80 2.33 -10.00
C GLU A 30 12.53 3.37 -8.91
N ARG A 31 11.67 4.37 -9.17
CA ARG A 31 11.33 5.38 -8.17
C ARG A 31 10.64 4.73 -6.97
N ARG A 32 10.95 5.25 -5.78
CA ARG A 32 10.27 4.87 -4.55
C ARG A 32 8.81 5.35 -4.58
N VAL A 33 7.89 4.45 -4.24
CA VAL A 33 6.45 4.73 -4.26
C VAL A 33 5.82 4.26 -2.94
N THR A 34 5.01 5.13 -2.35
CA THR A 34 4.21 4.82 -1.16
C THR A 34 2.74 4.76 -1.51
N ILE A 35 2.09 3.65 -1.17
CA ILE A 35 0.66 3.45 -1.35
C ILE A 35 -0.07 3.86 -0.06
N VAL A 36 -0.99 4.81 -0.17
CA VAL A 36 -1.74 5.35 0.97
C VAL A 36 -3.15 4.78 0.97
N PHE A 37 -3.52 4.10 2.06
CA PHE A 37 -4.87 3.57 2.29
C PHE A 37 -5.64 4.51 3.21
N ASP A 38 -6.72 5.11 2.69
CA ASP A 38 -7.60 5.98 3.50
C ASP A 38 -8.57 5.19 4.38
N ARG A 39 -9.37 4.27 3.81
CA ARG A 39 -10.33 3.40 4.53
C ARG A 39 -10.61 2.11 3.77
N GLY A 40 -10.74 0.99 4.50
CA GLY A 40 -11.11 -0.31 3.92
C GLY A 40 -10.10 -0.83 2.88
N GLY A 41 -10.50 -1.83 2.08
CA GLY A 41 -9.71 -2.28 0.93
C GLY A 41 -8.36 -2.95 1.23
N TRP A 42 -8.09 -3.31 2.49
CA TRP A 42 -6.83 -3.91 2.90
C TRP A 42 -6.99 -5.30 3.53
N SER A 43 -5.92 -6.08 3.43
CA SER A 43 -5.74 -7.32 4.20
C SER A 43 -4.26 -7.50 4.52
N PRO A 44 -3.89 -8.25 5.57
CA PRO A 44 -2.49 -8.57 5.86
C PRO A 44 -1.79 -9.26 4.68
N LYS A 45 -2.52 -10.08 3.91
CA LYS A 45 -1.99 -10.74 2.70
C LYS A 45 -1.63 -9.72 1.63
N LEU A 46 -2.50 -8.74 1.37
CA LEU A 46 -2.25 -7.68 0.41
C LEU A 46 -1.02 -6.84 0.79
N PHE A 47 -0.89 -6.44 2.06
CA PHE A 47 0.25 -5.65 2.50
C PHE A 47 1.58 -6.39 2.32
N ARG A 48 1.62 -7.70 2.59
CA ARG A 48 2.80 -8.51 2.32
C ARG A 48 3.18 -8.51 0.84
N THR A 49 2.20 -8.62 -0.06
CA THR A 49 2.45 -8.54 -1.51
C THR A 49 3.02 -7.18 -1.89
N ILE A 50 2.40 -6.08 -1.47
CA ILE A 50 2.86 -4.72 -1.77
C ILE A 50 4.31 -4.50 -1.33
N ILE A 51 4.65 -4.91 -0.09
CA ILE A 51 6.02 -4.80 0.44
C ILE A 51 7.01 -5.67 -0.35
N LYS A 52 6.61 -6.90 -0.72
CA LYS A 52 7.44 -7.81 -1.50
C LYS A 52 7.76 -7.23 -2.90
N GLU A 53 6.82 -6.53 -3.50
CA GLU A 53 6.98 -5.85 -4.80
C GLU A 53 7.75 -4.51 -4.69
N GLY A 54 8.32 -4.19 -3.52
CA GLY A 54 9.18 -3.01 -3.34
C GLY A 54 8.44 -1.69 -3.18
N PHE A 55 7.18 -1.72 -2.76
CA PHE A 55 6.39 -0.54 -2.46
C PHE A 55 6.28 -0.31 -0.94
N ASP A 56 6.25 0.95 -0.53
CA ASP A 56 5.92 1.32 0.85
C ASP A 56 4.42 1.42 1.05
N ILE A 57 3.98 1.29 2.31
CA ILE A 57 2.57 1.39 2.69
C ILE A 57 2.41 2.42 3.79
N LEU A 58 1.41 3.29 3.63
CA LEU A 58 0.87 4.10 4.68
C LEU A 58 -0.60 3.72 4.89
N THR A 59 -0.96 3.39 6.12
CA THR A 59 -2.35 3.12 6.51
C THR A 59 -2.61 3.73 7.87
N TYR A 60 -3.88 3.99 8.16
CA TYR A 60 -4.31 4.53 9.43
C TYR A 60 -4.55 3.40 10.45
N ARG A 61 -4.32 3.73 11.73
CA ARG A 61 -4.76 2.88 12.83
C ARG A 61 -6.19 3.26 13.19
N LYS A 62 -7.16 2.39 12.88
CA LYS A 62 -8.55 2.60 13.28
C LYS A 62 -8.66 2.56 14.81
N ALA A 63 -9.43 3.49 15.37
CA ALA A 63 -9.72 3.65 16.80
C ALA A 63 -8.58 4.21 17.68
N LYS A 64 -8.96 4.59 18.91
CA LYS A 64 -8.00 4.99 19.95
C LYS A 64 -7.11 3.78 20.26
N GLY A 65 -5.81 4.00 20.25
CA GLY A 65 -4.84 2.98 20.65
C GLY A 65 -3.76 3.61 21.50
N ARG A 66 -3.01 2.77 22.23
CA ARG A 66 -1.86 3.22 23.02
C ARG A 66 -0.89 3.99 22.12
N ARG A 67 -0.32 5.09 22.64
CA ARG A 67 0.79 5.76 21.98
C ARG A 67 1.93 4.75 21.82
N ILE A 68 2.47 4.65 20.61
CA ILE A 68 3.63 3.80 20.36
C ILE A 68 4.84 4.62 20.77
N ASP A 69 5.70 4.04 21.61
CA ASP A 69 6.93 4.69 22.05
C ASP A 69 7.84 5.00 20.85
N GLU A 70 8.39 6.20 20.79
CA GLU A 70 9.22 6.66 19.67
C GLU A 70 10.42 5.74 19.40
N ARG A 71 10.96 5.11 20.45
CA ARG A 71 12.10 4.17 20.34
C ARG A 71 11.76 2.91 19.54
N ARG A 72 10.47 2.61 19.34
CA ARG A 72 10.01 1.49 18.51
C ARG A 72 10.01 1.82 17.02
N PHE A 73 10.18 3.09 16.65
CA PHE A 73 10.31 3.50 15.26
C PHE A 73 11.78 3.50 14.88
N VAL A 74 12.09 2.84 13.77
CA VAL A 74 13.44 2.86 13.19
C VAL A 74 13.38 3.56 11.85
N ARG A 75 14.33 4.46 11.60
CA ARG A 75 14.46 5.11 10.30
C ARG A 75 14.91 4.07 9.28
N ARG A 76 14.03 3.68 8.37
CA ARG A 76 14.39 2.89 7.19
C ARG A 76 14.86 3.85 6.10
N ARG A 77 16.14 3.77 5.75
CA ARG A 77 16.66 4.38 4.52
C ARG A 77 16.61 3.28 3.45
N THR A 78 15.89 3.58 2.37
CA THR A 78 15.91 2.86 1.10
C THR A 78 16.89 3.55 0.19
#